data_AF-A0A9J6ELT5-F1
#
_entry.id   AF-A0A9J6ELT5-F1
#
_cell.length_a   1.000
_cell.length_b   1.000
_cell.length_c   1.000
_cell.angle_alpha   90.00
_cell.angle_beta   90.00
_cell.angle_gamma   90.00
#
_symmetry.space_group_name_H-M   'P 1'
#
loop_
_entity.id
_entity.type
_entity.pdbx_description
1 polymer ?
#
loop_
_entity_poly.entity_id
_entity_poly.type
_entity_poly.pdbx_seq_one_letter_code
_entity_poly.pdbx_strand_id
1 'polypeptide(L)'
;MEPLPLDKQHVIRHLTDVLESSNPGRRCSVPGAFFGTFMLPKGQKVLDTYLDPTGWAKGAAYVTLYVPGVLLYPYPKMNTILLFETEYTPPGNRTVSFVDVPNIDGPVSSDPVRFTG
;
A
#
# COMPACT_ATOMS: atom_id res chain seq x y z
N MET A 1 -11.31 -29.91 -2.25
CA MET A 1 -11.43 -28.70 -1.41
C MET A 1 -12.82 -28.13 -1.63
N GLU A 2 -13.53 -27.81 -0.56
CA GLU A 2 -14.88 -27.22 -0.64
C GLU A 2 -14.78 -25.75 -1.05
N PRO A 3 -15.63 -25.24 -1.96
CA PRO A 3 -15.59 -23.84 -2.39
C PRO A 3 -15.95 -22.90 -1.23
N LEU A 4 -15.11 -21.90 -0.98
CA LEU A 4 -15.34 -20.90 0.06
C LEU A 4 -16.22 -19.77 -0.49
N PRO A 5 -17.40 -19.50 0.09
CA PRO A 5 -18.24 -18.39 -0.33
C PRO A 5 -17.56 -17.06 0.03
N LEU A 6 -17.34 -16.20 -0.97
CA LEU A 6 -16.80 -14.86 -0.77
C LEU A 6 -17.94 -13.88 -0.47
N ASP A 7 -18.10 -13.52 0.81
CA ASP A 7 -18.99 -12.45 1.25
C ASP A 7 -18.22 -11.17 1.54
N LYS A 8 -18.71 -10.03 1.03
CA LYS A 8 -18.05 -8.72 1.15
C LYS A 8 -17.96 -8.24 2.60
N GLN A 9 -18.92 -8.59 3.44
CA GLN A 9 -18.95 -8.11 4.83
C GLN A 9 -17.95 -8.87 5.72
N HIS A 10 -17.82 -10.19 5.53
CA HIS A 10 -16.87 -11.02 6.27
C HIS A 10 -15.41 -10.70 5.95
N VAL A 11 -15.08 -10.49 4.67
CA VAL A 11 -13.71 -10.16 4.24
C VAL A 11 -13.26 -8.82 4.81
N ILE A 12 -14.14 -7.82 4.85
CA ILE A 12 -13.83 -6.51 5.45
C ILE A 12 -13.55 -6.66 6.94
N ARG A 13 -14.34 -7.47 7.68
CA ARG A 13 -14.14 -7.69 9.12
C ARG A 13 -12.78 -8.34 9.41
N HIS A 14 -12.43 -9.40 8.69
CA HIS A 14 -11.15 -10.08 8.87
C HIS A 14 -9.95 -9.21 8.47
N LEU A 15 -10.09 -8.40 7.41
CA LEU A 15 -9.10 -7.37 7.12
C LEU A 15 -9.00 -6.43 8.31
N THR A 16 -10.09 -5.79 8.76
CA THR A 16 -10.06 -4.86 9.89
C THR A 16 -9.42 -5.47 11.15
N ASP A 17 -9.74 -6.71 11.51
CA ASP A 17 -9.15 -7.40 12.66
C ASP A 17 -7.63 -7.62 12.50
N VAL A 18 -7.18 -8.03 11.30
CA VAL A 18 -5.75 -8.15 10.98
C VAL A 18 -5.07 -6.78 11.04
N LEU A 19 -5.71 -5.74 10.53
CA LEU A 19 -5.21 -4.37 10.46
C LEU A 19 -5.15 -3.69 11.84
N GLU A 20 -6.10 -3.98 12.72
CA GLU A 20 -6.15 -3.50 14.11
C GLU A 20 -5.19 -4.28 15.03
N SER A 21 -4.91 -5.55 14.72
CA SER A 21 -3.93 -6.36 15.47
C SER A 21 -2.48 -5.92 15.27
N SER A 22 -2.18 -5.17 14.19
CA SER A 22 -0.91 -4.48 13.96
C SER A 22 -0.76 -3.25 14.88
N ASN A 23 -0.65 -3.50 16.18
CA ASN A 23 -0.37 -2.50 17.21
C ASN A 23 0.96 -1.74 16.89
N PRO A 24 1.10 -0.44 17.24
CA PRO A 24 2.22 0.45 16.88
C PRO A 24 3.53 0.18 17.66
N GLY A 25 3.71 -1.04 18.17
CA GLY A 25 4.84 -1.48 18.96
C GLY A 25 6.10 -1.73 18.12
N ARG A 26 6.68 -0.67 17.54
CA ARG A 26 8.07 -0.49 17.06
C ARG A 26 8.77 -1.58 16.22
N ARG A 27 8.12 -2.69 15.89
CA ARG A 27 8.61 -3.70 14.94
C ARG A 27 7.41 -4.11 14.10
N CYS A 28 7.16 -3.34 13.04
CA CYS A 28 6.33 -3.82 11.95
C CYS A 28 7.13 -4.90 11.22
N SER A 29 7.02 -6.11 11.75
CA SER A 29 7.48 -7.34 11.10
C SER A 29 6.59 -7.62 9.91
N VAL A 30 7.20 -8.17 8.86
CA VAL A 30 6.46 -8.72 7.74
C VAL A 30 5.95 -10.12 8.07
N PRO A 31 4.82 -10.58 7.48
CA PRO A 31 3.90 -9.80 6.66
C PRO A 31 3.16 -8.72 7.49
N GLY A 32 2.92 -7.56 6.89
CA GLY A 32 2.32 -6.42 7.57
C GLY A 32 1.55 -5.49 6.63
N ALA A 33 0.50 -4.86 7.16
CA ALA A 33 -0.29 -3.88 6.43
C ALA A 33 0.03 -2.46 6.93
N PHE A 34 0.17 -1.54 5.97
CA PHE A 34 0.57 -0.16 6.19
C PHE A 34 -0.44 0.78 5.56
N PHE A 35 -0.79 1.83 6.30
CA PHE A 35 -1.78 2.82 5.89
C PHE A 35 -1.15 4.19 5.72
N GLY A 36 -1.55 4.86 4.64
CA GLY A 36 -1.29 6.27 4.43
C GLY A 36 -2.60 6.99 4.13
N THR A 37 -2.77 8.18 4.69
CA THR A 37 -3.87 9.08 4.31
C THR A 37 -3.31 10.37 3.73
N PHE A 38 -4.00 10.89 2.71
CA PHE A 38 -3.62 12.14 2.07
C PHE A 38 -4.84 12.88 1.54
N MET A 39 -4.71 14.19 1.40
CA MET A 39 -5.72 15.05 0.80
C MET A 39 -5.11 15.77 -0.38
N LEU A 40 -5.84 15.79 -1.50
CA LEU A 40 -5.39 16.55 -2.67
C LEU A 40 -5.39 18.06 -2.35
N PRO A 41 -4.42 18.84 -2.85
CA PRO A 41 -4.42 20.29 -2.73
C PRO A 41 -5.71 20.95 -3.25
N LYS A 42 -6.11 22.06 -2.62
CA LYS A 42 -7.26 22.84 -3.07
C LYS A 42 -7.05 23.35 -4.50
N GLY A 43 -8.01 23.09 -5.38
CA GLY A 43 -7.96 23.51 -6.78
C GLY A 43 -7.21 22.56 -7.72
N GLN A 44 -6.56 21.51 -7.20
CA GLN A 44 -5.96 20.49 -8.03
C GLN A 44 -7.04 19.62 -8.69
N LYS A 45 -6.93 19.43 -10.00
CA LYS A 45 -7.76 18.47 -10.74
C LYS A 45 -7.33 17.05 -10.35
N VAL A 46 -8.31 16.17 -10.18
CA VAL A 46 -8.05 14.75 -9.97
C VAL A 46 -7.59 14.15 -11.30
N LEU A 47 -6.38 13.60 -11.31
CA LEU A 47 -5.74 12.98 -12.47
C LEU A 47 -5.26 11.58 -12.11
N ASP A 48 -5.00 10.78 -13.14
CA ASP A 48 -4.31 9.51 -12.97
C ASP A 48 -2.88 9.76 -12.49
N THR A 49 -2.34 8.83 -11.73
CA THR A 49 -0.97 8.87 -11.21
C THR A 49 -0.43 7.46 -11.04
N TYR A 50 0.81 7.33 -10.58
CA TYR A 50 1.43 6.05 -10.28
C TYR A 50 1.95 6.05 -8.85
N LEU A 51 1.72 4.97 -8.13
CA LEU A 51 2.28 4.74 -6.81
C LEU A 51 3.72 4.24 -6.98
N ASP A 52 4.68 4.95 -6.41
CA ASP A 52 6.08 4.57 -6.35
C ASP A 52 6.37 3.94 -4.96
N PRO A 53 6.57 2.60 -4.91
CA PRO A 53 6.90 1.88 -3.69
C PRO A 53 8.42 1.75 -3.50
N THR A 54 9.24 2.63 -4.07
CA THR A 54 10.71 2.56 -3.90
C THR A 54 11.09 2.46 -2.42
N GLY A 55 11.92 1.46 -2.10
CA GLY A 55 12.35 1.14 -0.73
C GLY A 55 11.55 0.02 -0.05
N TRP A 56 10.41 -0.37 -0.61
CA TRP A 56 9.65 -1.57 -0.23
C TRP A 56 10.12 -2.78 -1.07
N ALA A 57 9.82 -4.00 -0.63
CA ALA A 57 10.30 -5.22 -1.27
C ALA A 57 9.20 -5.92 -2.09
N LYS A 58 8.40 -6.76 -1.44
CA LYS A 58 7.35 -7.54 -2.14
C LYS A 58 6.04 -7.43 -1.40
N GLY A 59 5.01 -7.07 -2.14
CA GLY A 59 3.71 -6.84 -1.56
C GLY A 59 2.61 -6.62 -2.58
N ALA A 60 1.47 -6.15 -2.07
CA ALA A 60 0.34 -5.70 -2.86
C ALA A 60 -0.16 -4.36 -2.33
N ALA A 61 -0.57 -3.47 -3.22
CA ALA A 61 -1.29 -2.26 -2.86
C ALA A 61 -2.78 -2.45 -3.18
N TYR A 62 -3.67 -2.05 -2.26
CA TYR A 62 -5.12 -2.12 -2.47
C TYR A 62 -5.66 -0.99 -3.37
N VAL A 63 -4.79 -0.02 -3.68
CA VAL A 63 -4.89 0.83 -4.86
C VAL A 63 -3.85 0.28 -5.84
N THR A 64 -4.23 0.06 -7.10
CA THR A 64 -3.30 -0.44 -8.13
C THR A 64 -2.07 0.47 -8.26
N LEU A 65 -0.92 -0.07 -8.70
CA LEU A 65 0.31 0.74 -8.86
C LEU A 65 0.16 1.83 -9.92
N TYR A 66 -0.65 1.59 -10.95
CA TYR A 66 -1.32 2.65 -11.69
C TYR A 66 -2.56 3.07 -10.90
N VAL A 67 -2.71 4.35 -10.58
CA VAL A 67 -3.83 4.86 -9.77
C VAL A 67 -4.75 5.68 -10.68
N PRO A 68 -5.86 5.12 -11.16
CA PRO A 68 -6.87 5.89 -11.88
C PRO A 68 -7.42 7.00 -11.00
N GLY A 69 -7.44 8.23 -11.52
CA GLY A 69 -7.98 9.40 -10.82
C GLY A 69 -9.45 9.24 -10.45
N VAL A 70 -10.20 8.41 -11.18
CA VAL A 70 -11.60 8.08 -10.84
C VAL A 70 -11.75 7.38 -9.49
N LEU A 71 -10.68 6.80 -8.95
CA LEU A 71 -10.66 6.18 -7.61
C LEU A 71 -10.29 7.17 -6.50
N LEU A 72 -9.83 8.37 -6.85
CA LEU A 72 -9.42 9.40 -5.90
C LEU A 72 -10.54 10.39 -5.63
N TYR A 73 -10.73 10.72 -4.36
CA TYR A 73 -11.59 11.81 -3.96
C TYR A 73 -10.90 13.17 -4.15
N PRO A 74 -11.61 14.19 -4.70
CA PRO A 74 -11.11 15.55 -4.78
C PRO A 74 -11.03 16.20 -3.38
N TYR A 75 -10.23 17.27 -3.28
CA TYR A 75 -10.25 18.15 -2.10
C TYR A 75 -11.69 18.55 -1.74
N PRO A 76 -12.08 18.58 -0.45
CA PRO A 76 -11.27 18.37 0.76
C PRO A 76 -11.31 16.94 1.33
N LYS A 77 -11.69 15.93 0.54
CA LYS A 77 -11.83 14.57 1.06
C LYS A 77 -10.47 13.90 1.26
N MET A 78 -10.39 13.10 2.32
CA MET A 78 -9.23 12.24 2.59
C MET A 78 -9.30 10.97 1.74
N ASN A 79 -8.17 10.65 1.12
CA ASN A 79 -7.92 9.39 0.44
C ASN A 79 -7.08 8.49 1.36
N THR A 80 -7.28 7.18 1.26
CA THR A 80 -6.54 6.17 2.04
C THR A 80 -5.88 5.19 1.09
N ILE A 81 -4.62 4.88 1.33
CA ILE A 81 -3.87 3.81 0.67
C ILE A 81 -3.61 2.72 1.69
N LEU A 82 -3.76 1.47 1.26
CA LEU A 82 -3.29 0.28 1.98
C LEU A 82 -2.17 -0.34 1.16
N LEU A 83 -1.01 -0.51 1.78
CA LEU A 83 0.11 -1.28 1.27
C LEU A 83 0.31 -2.52 2.16
N PHE A 84 0.25 -3.70 1.56
CA PHE A 84 0.54 -4.97 2.22
C PHE A 84 1.94 -5.42 1.81
N GLU A 85 2.86 -5.57 2.75
CA GLU A 85 4.26 -5.95 2.51
C GLU A 85 4.56 -7.29 3.18
N THR A 86 5.34 -8.14 2.51
CA THR A 86 5.51 -9.56 2.88
C THR A 86 6.93 -9.98 3.18
N GLU A 87 7.93 -9.24 2.72
CA GLU A 87 9.34 -9.65 2.80
C GLU A 87 10.20 -8.66 3.55
N TYR A 88 9.97 -7.36 3.40
CA TYR A 88 10.77 -6.35 4.09
C TYR A 88 10.09 -4.98 4.24
N THR A 89 10.13 -4.47 5.47
CA THR A 89 9.74 -3.09 5.80
C THR A 89 10.96 -2.15 5.87
N PRO A 90 11.04 -1.05 5.08
CA PRO A 90 12.14 -0.10 5.14
C PRO A 90 12.37 0.49 6.55
N PRO A 91 13.64 0.67 6.99
CA PRO A 91 13.98 1.30 8.25
C PRO A 91 13.69 2.80 8.20
N GLY A 92 13.29 3.38 9.33
CA GLY A 92 12.98 4.81 9.39
C GLY A 92 11.62 5.15 8.80
N ASN A 93 11.56 6.20 7.96
CA ASN A 93 10.33 6.71 7.38
C ASN A 93 9.82 5.76 6.29
N ARG A 94 8.61 5.24 6.50
CA ARG A 94 7.92 4.32 5.60
C ARG A 94 6.96 5.11 4.75
N THR A 95 7.42 5.48 3.56
CA THR A 95 6.68 6.34 2.65
C THR A 95 6.49 5.65 1.31
N VAL A 96 5.47 6.08 0.59
CA VAL A 96 5.26 5.84 -0.83
C VAL A 96 5.04 7.19 -1.48
N SER A 97 5.40 7.32 -2.74
CA SER A 97 5.25 8.58 -3.47
C SER A 97 4.23 8.43 -4.60
N PHE A 98 3.63 9.55 -5.00
CA PHE A 98 2.87 9.63 -6.24
C PHE A 98 3.74 10.28 -7.31
N VAL A 99 3.84 9.63 -8.47
CA VAL A 99 4.65 10.08 -9.60
C VAL A 99 3.83 10.12 -10.89
N ASP A 100 4.21 11.00 -11.82
CA ASP A 100 3.47 11.21 -13.08
C ASP A 100 3.86 10.21 -14.17
N VAL A 101 5.06 9.61 -14.08
CA VAL A 101 5.60 8.67 -15.06
C VAL A 101 5.95 7.37 -14.35
N PRO A 102 5.44 6.21 -14.81
CA PRO A 102 5.73 4.94 -14.16
C PRO A 102 7.15 4.47 -14.47
N ASN A 103 7.74 3.74 -13.52
CA ASN A 103 8.97 3.00 -13.73
C ASN A 103 8.66 1.50 -13.85
N ILE A 104 8.45 1.02 -15.08
CA ILE A 104 8.16 -0.41 -15.36
C ILE A 104 9.40 -1.22 -15.74
N ASP A 105 10.48 -0.53 -16.13
CA ASP A 105 11.75 -1.12 -16.60
C ASP A 105 12.90 -0.87 -15.61
N GLY A 106 12.56 -0.53 -14.37
CA GLY A 106 13.51 -0.23 -13.31
C GLY A 106 14.32 -1.48 -12.91
N PRO A 107 15.55 -1.29 -12.40
CA PRO A 107 16.35 -2.41 -11.93
C PRO A 107 15.65 -3.06 -10.72
N VAL A 108 15.60 -4.41 -10.72
CA VAL A 108 15.28 -5.16 -9.50
C VAL A 108 16.52 -5.09 -8.60
N SER A 109 16.36 -4.67 -7.34
CA SER A 109 17.46 -4.65 -6.39
C SER A 109 18.09 -6.05 -6.31
N SER A 110 19.40 -6.14 -6.54
CA SER A 110 20.15 -7.39 -6.47
C SER A 110 20.51 -7.80 -5.04
N ASP A 111 20.14 -7.01 -4.03
CA ASP A 111 20.52 -7.26 -2.64
C ASP A 111 19.79 -8.50 -2.09
N PRO A 112 20.50 -9.64 -1.87
CA PRO A 112 19.91 -10.86 -1.30
C PRO A 112 19.67 -10.73 0.21
N VAL A 113 20.00 -9.57 0.79
CA VAL A 113 20.14 -9.34 2.22
C VAL A 113 18.78 -9.08 2.84
N ARG A 114 17.96 -10.14 3.00
CA ARG A 114 16.85 -10.23 3.98
C ARG A 114 16.10 -11.57 4.01
N PHE A 115 16.63 -12.65 3.43
CA PHE A 115 16.05 -14.01 3.56
C PHE A 115 16.60 -14.84 4.74
N THR A 116 16.96 -14.21 5.85
CA THR A 116 17.22 -14.93 7.11
C THR A 116 16.39 -14.29 8.21
N GLY A 117 15.57 -15.11 8.84
CA GLY A 117 14.47 -14.76 9.75
C GLY A 117 14.87 -14.04 11.03
#